data_AF-A0A645GGS6-F1
#
_entry.id   AF-A0A645GGS6-F1
#
_cell.length_a   1.000
_cell.length_b   1.000
_cell.length_c   1.000
_cell.angle_alpha   90.00
_cell.angle_beta   90.00
_cell.angle_gamma   90.00
#
_symmetry.space_group_name_H-M   'P 1'
#
loop_
_entity.id
_entity.type
_entity.pdbx_description
1 polymer ?
#
loop_
_entity_poly.entity_id
_entity_poly.type
_entity_poly.pdbx_seq_one_letter_code
_entity_poly.pdbx_strand_id
1 'polypeptide(L)'
;MNPDLIAASSDIGGESNNDNLKELIKLKDKADMFSSTTGTPDDFIKALLSSLAVDSQQAGRMAINSEILITDTDNRRISASGVLMDEEMGNMVKFSQAYNAAARAITTLDAILDTTINRLGLVGR
;
A
#
# COMPACT_ATOMS: atom_id res chain seq x y z
N MET A 1 1.28 51.26 8.50
CA MET A 1 0.29 51.16 9.60
C MET A 1 0.39 52.44 10.40
N ASN A 2 -0.68 53.24 10.45
CA ASN A 2 -0.69 54.49 11.21
C ASN A 2 -0.88 54.16 12.70
N PRO A 3 0.08 54.53 13.58
CA PRO A 3 -0.02 54.26 15.01
C PRO A 3 -1.17 55.01 15.71
N ASP A 4 -1.63 56.14 15.13
CA ASP A 4 -2.72 56.95 15.67
C ASP A 4 -4.12 56.30 15.57
N LEU A 5 -4.26 55.18 14.86
CA LEU A 5 -5.53 54.44 14.77
C LEU A 5 -5.69 53.38 15.88
N ILE A 6 -4.69 53.16 16.74
CA ILE A 6 -4.76 52.15 17.79
C ILE A 6 -5.32 52.78 19.07
N ALA A 7 -6.58 52.49 19.39
CA ALA A 7 -7.27 52.99 20.58
C ALA A 7 -6.82 52.25 21.86
N ALA A 8 -5.60 52.53 22.34
CA ALA A 8 -5.04 51.93 23.55
C ALA A 8 -5.62 52.50 24.86
N SER A 9 -6.10 53.75 24.84
CA SER A 9 -6.69 54.47 25.98
C SER A 9 -8.22 54.38 25.96
N SER A 10 -8.84 54.29 27.13
CA SER A 10 -10.30 54.39 27.30
C SER A 10 -10.82 55.83 27.20
N ASP A 11 -9.96 56.83 27.45
CA ASP A 11 -10.29 58.27 27.41
C ASP A 11 -9.64 58.99 26.23
N ILE A 12 -10.31 60.04 25.74
CA ILE A 12 -9.80 60.94 24.70
C ILE A 12 -8.60 61.73 25.28
N GLY A 13 -7.41 61.54 24.70
CA GLY A 13 -6.19 62.26 25.09
C GLY A 13 -5.39 61.62 26.23
N GLY A 14 -5.68 60.38 26.61
CA GLY A 14 -4.92 59.64 27.62
C GLY A 14 -3.55 59.16 27.12
N GLU A 15 -2.56 60.04 27.04
CA GLU A 15 -1.19 59.74 26.55
C GLU A 15 -0.45 58.65 27.35
N SER A 16 -0.95 58.28 28.53
CA SER A 16 -0.39 57.22 29.38
C SER A 16 -1.38 56.08 29.71
N ASN A 17 -2.58 56.09 29.13
CA ASN A 17 -3.61 55.10 29.44
C ASN A 17 -3.52 53.90 28.48
N ASN A 18 -3.47 52.69 29.05
CA ASN A 18 -3.35 51.42 28.35
C ASN A 18 -4.44 50.42 28.78
N ASP A 19 -5.57 50.90 29.29
CA ASP A 19 -6.62 50.06 29.87
C ASP A 19 -7.28 49.16 28.81
N ASN A 20 -7.53 49.65 27.59
CA ASN A 20 -8.05 48.81 26.50
C ASN A 20 -7.06 47.69 26.12
N LEU A 21 -5.74 47.97 26.18
CA LEU A 21 -4.72 46.95 25.96
C LEU A 21 -4.72 45.89 27.08
N LYS A 22 -4.94 46.30 28.33
CA LYS A 22 -5.08 45.35 29.45
C LYS A 22 -6.33 44.49 29.29
N GLU A 23 -7.44 45.06 28.83
CA GLU A 23 -8.65 44.30 28.52
C GLU A 23 -8.43 43.29 27.39
N LEU A 24 -7.73 43.70 26.32
CA LEU A 24 -7.35 42.80 25.23
C LEU A 24 -6.45 41.66 25.72
N ILE A 25 -5.48 41.94 26.58
CA ILE A 25 -4.61 40.91 27.17
C ILE A 25 -5.44 39.94 28.03
N LYS A 26 -6.40 40.43 28.81
CA LYS A 26 -7.29 39.57 29.62
C LYS A 26 -8.14 38.64 28.77
N LEU A 27 -8.53 39.03 27.54
CA LEU A 27 -9.26 38.14 26.63
C LEU A 27 -8.44 36.91 26.23
N LYS A 28 -7.11 37.03 26.13
CA LYS A 28 -6.22 35.89 25.85
C LYS A 28 -6.27 34.81 26.94
N ASP A 29 -6.52 35.21 28.19
CA ASP A 29 -6.58 34.28 29.33
C ASP A 29 -8.03 33.85 29.65
N LYS A 30 -9.02 34.36 28.90
CA LYS A 30 -10.44 34.08 29.14
C LYS A 30 -10.80 32.68 28.63
N ALA A 31 -10.96 31.75 29.57
CA ALA A 31 -11.26 30.34 29.30
C ALA A 31 -12.69 30.04 28.80
N ASP A 32 -13.55 31.06 28.77
CA ASP A 32 -14.96 30.97 28.36
C ASP A 32 -15.23 31.79 27.09
N MET A 33 -14.22 31.93 26.22
CA MET A 33 -14.40 32.58 24.92
C MET A 33 -15.15 31.71 23.92
N PHE A 34 -15.05 30.38 24.04
CA PHE A 34 -15.64 29.43 23.11
C PHE A 34 -16.65 28.54 23.84
N SER A 35 -17.92 28.63 23.43
CA SER A 35 -19.05 27.93 24.08
C SER A 35 -18.95 26.40 24.07
N SER A 36 -18.10 25.83 23.20
CA SER A 36 -17.93 24.40 23.00
C SER A 36 -16.69 23.82 23.70
N THR A 37 -15.77 24.65 24.19
CA THR A 37 -14.47 24.19 24.69
C THR A 37 -14.05 25.03 25.89
N THR A 38 -13.93 24.38 27.05
CA THR A 38 -13.40 24.99 28.27
C THR A 38 -11.88 25.12 28.13
N GLY A 39 -11.37 26.32 27.88
CA GLY A 39 -9.94 26.53 27.64
C GLY A 39 -9.65 27.92 27.08
N THR A 40 -8.39 28.37 27.19
CA THR A 40 -7.99 29.64 26.60
C THR A 40 -8.05 29.55 25.06
N PRO A 41 -8.13 30.68 24.35
CA PRO A 41 -8.00 30.69 22.89
C PRO A 41 -6.75 30.00 22.36
N ASP A 42 -5.64 30.05 23.10
CA ASP A 42 -4.41 29.34 22.75
C ASP A 42 -4.58 27.81 22.88
N ASP A 43 -5.24 27.34 23.93
CA ASP A 43 -5.56 25.92 24.11
C ASP A 43 -6.48 25.38 23.02
N PHE A 44 -7.45 26.19 22.57
CA PHE A 44 -8.33 25.83 21.46
C PHE A 44 -7.55 25.63 20.16
N ILE A 45 -6.66 26.57 19.82
CA ILE A 45 -5.80 26.46 18.63
C ILE A 45 -4.87 25.24 18.73
N LYS A 46 -4.29 24.99 19.91
CA LYS A 46 -3.46 23.81 20.17
C LYS A 46 -4.23 22.51 20.00
N ALA A 47 -5.45 22.43 20.52
CA ALA A 47 -6.31 21.25 20.40
C ALA A 47 -6.67 20.98 18.93
N LEU A 48 -7.06 22.01 18.18
CA LEU A 48 -7.34 21.91 16.76
C LEU A 48 -6.10 21.43 15.97
N LEU A 49 -4.95 22.04 16.22
CA LEU A 49 -3.70 21.66 15.58
C LEU A 49 -3.30 20.22 15.94
N SER A 50 -3.47 19.83 17.20
CA SER A 50 -3.17 18.47 17.66
C SER A 50 -4.09 17.45 16.98
N SER A 51 -5.39 17.74 16.85
CA SER A 51 -6.33 16.85 16.13
C SER A 51 -5.90 16.69 14.68
N LEU A 52 -5.62 17.81 13.99
CA LEU A 52 -5.14 17.79 12.60
C LEU A 52 -3.84 16.99 12.45
N ALA A 53 -2.91 17.13 13.40
CA ALA A 53 -1.65 16.40 13.40
C ALA A 53 -1.87 14.88 13.56
N VAL A 54 -2.75 14.47 14.47
CA VAL A 54 -3.11 13.06 14.68
C VAL A 54 -3.79 12.49 13.43
N ASP A 55 -4.73 13.22 12.84
CA ASP A 55 -5.44 12.82 11.63
C ASP A 55 -4.48 12.68 10.44
N SER A 56 -3.57 13.63 10.26
CA SER A 56 -2.54 13.59 9.23
C SER A 56 -1.62 12.38 9.40
N GLN A 57 -1.15 12.12 10.63
CA GLN A 57 -0.31 10.96 10.92
C GLN A 57 -1.07 9.65 10.68
N GLN A 58 -2.36 9.60 11.02
CA GLN A 58 -3.21 8.44 10.77
C GLN A 58 -3.42 8.19 9.28
N ALA A 59 -3.70 9.23 8.49
CA ALA A 59 -3.84 9.13 7.05
C ALA A 59 -2.54 8.61 6.40
N GLY A 60 -1.37 9.11 6.84
CA GLY A 60 -0.08 8.62 6.37
C GLY A 60 0.14 7.14 6.66
N ARG A 61 -0.17 6.68 7.89
CA ARG A 61 -0.12 5.25 8.24
C ARG A 61 -1.07 4.40 7.40
N MET A 62 -2.29 4.88 7.17
CA MET A 62 -3.28 4.17 6.36
C MET A 62 -2.83 4.02 4.90
N ALA A 63 -2.19 5.04 4.34
CA ALA A 63 -1.64 4.99 2.98
C ALA A 63 -0.55 3.91 2.86
N ILE A 64 0.42 3.90 3.78
CA ILE A 64 1.48 2.88 3.83
C ILE A 64 0.89 1.47 3.98
N ASN A 65 -0.07 1.29 4.90
CA ASN A 65 -0.72 -0.01 5.09
C ASN A 65 -1.47 -0.46 3.84
N SER A 66 -2.13 0.45 3.14
CA SER A 66 -2.86 0.14 1.89
C SER A 66 -1.90 -0.28 0.78
N GLU A 67 -0.74 0.38 0.68
CA GLU A 67 0.30 0.01 -0.28
C GLU A 67 0.86 -1.40 0.01
N ILE A 68 1.15 -1.71 1.28
CA ILE A 68 1.57 -3.06 1.69
C ILE A 68 0.52 -4.11 1.32
N LEU A 69 -0.77 -3.83 1.55
CA LEU A 69 -1.86 -4.75 1.21
C LEU A 69 -1.98 -4.97 -0.30
N ILE A 70 -1.78 -3.93 -1.10
CA ILE A 70 -1.77 -4.04 -2.57
C ILE A 70 -0.61 -4.92 -3.00
N THR A 71 0.60 -4.68 -2.48
CA THR A 71 1.79 -5.49 -2.79
C THR A 71 1.61 -6.95 -2.38
N ASP A 72 1.08 -7.23 -1.18
CA ASP A 72 0.80 -8.62 -0.75
C ASP A 72 -0.23 -9.29 -1.67
N THR A 73 -1.28 -8.57 -2.05
CA THR A 73 -2.30 -9.10 -2.95
C THR A 73 -1.73 -9.39 -4.34
N ASP A 74 -0.89 -8.51 -4.89
CA ASP A 74 -0.26 -8.74 -6.18
C ASP A 74 0.74 -9.91 -6.12
N ASN A 75 1.54 -10.01 -5.05
CA ASN A 75 2.42 -11.16 -4.81
C ASN A 75 1.64 -12.48 -4.73
N ARG A 76 0.48 -12.50 -4.06
CA ARG A 76 -0.40 -13.67 -4.02
C ARG A 76 -0.96 -13.99 -5.40
N ARG A 77 -1.33 -12.98 -6.18
CA ARG A 77 -1.83 -13.16 -7.55
C ARG A 77 -0.75 -13.79 -8.43
N ILE A 78 0.48 -13.28 -8.37
CA ILE A 78 1.64 -13.84 -9.06
C ILE A 78 1.93 -15.26 -8.56
N SER A 79 1.80 -15.54 -7.27
CA SER A 79 2.05 -16.88 -6.73
C SER A 79 1.00 -17.90 -7.18
N ALA A 80 -0.27 -17.50 -7.30
CA ALA A 80 -1.35 -18.38 -7.74
C ALA A 80 -1.43 -18.55 -9.26
N SER A 81 -1.05 -17.51 -10.02
CA SER A 81 -1.06 -17.52 -11.49
C SER A 81 0.31 -17.76 -12.12
N GLY A 82 1.36 -17.80 -11.30
CA GLY A 82 2.73 -18.00 -11.71
C GLY A 82 3.00 -19.47 -11.96
N VAL A 83 3.78 -19.74 -13.00
CA VAL A 83 4.26 -21.08 -13.27
C VAL A 83 5.71 -21.21 -12.84
N LEU A 84 6.04 -22.31 -12.18
CA LEU A 84 7.41 -22.61 -11.77
C LEU A 84 8.19 -23.11 -12.98
N MET A 85 9.05 -22.26 -13.54
CA MET A 85 9.82 -22.56 -14.75
C MET A 85 10.73 -23.81 -14.58
N ASP A 86 11.20 -24.08 -13.37
CA ASP A 86 11.98 -25.28 -13.07
C ASP A 86 11.12 -26.56 -13.09
N GLU A 87 9.86 -26.46 -12.65
CA GLU A 87 8.91 -27.57 -12.71
C GLU A 87 8.47 -27.83 -14.15
N GLU A 88 8.21 -26.77 -14.93
CA GLU A 88 7.93 -26.89 -16.36
C GLU A 88 9.11 -27.47 -17.14
N MET A 89 10.33 -27.05 -16.84
CA MET A 89 11.53 -27.59 -17.47
C MET A 89 11.73 -29.07 -17.09
N GLY A 90 11.49 -29.43 -15.83
CA GLY A 90 11.50 -30.83 -15.37
C GLY A 90 10.45 -31.68 -16.09
N ASN A 91 9.23 -31.16 -16.23
CA ASN A 91 8.17 -31.82 -16.98
C ASN A 91 8.51 -31.94 -18.47
N MET A 92 9.12 -30.92 -19.06
CA MET A 92 9.55 -30.94 -20.46
C MET A 92 10.63 -31.99 -20.71
N VAL A 93 11.63 -32.10 -19.83
CA VAL A 93 12.64 -33.17 -19.89
C VAL A 93 12.00 -34.55 -19.73
N LYS A 94 11.08 -34.70 -18.77
CA LYS A 94 10.34 -35.96 -18.54
C LYS A 94 9.54 -36.38 -19.78
N PHE A 95 8.81 -35.46 -20.39
CA PHE A 95 8.05 -35.76 -21.62
C PHE A 95 8.96 -36.03 -22.81
N SER A 96 10.10 -35.33 -22.95
CA SER A 96 11.11 -35.61 -23.97
C SER A 96 11.70 -37.02 -23.82
N GLN A 97 12.02 -37.44 -22.59
CA GLN A 97 12.52 -38.78 -22.29
C GLN A 97 11.45 -39.85 -22.61
N ALA A 98 10.21 -39.62 -22.20
CA ALA A 98 9.09 -40.52 -22.46
C ALA A 98 8.81 -40.66 -23.97
N TYR A 99 8.87 -39.56 -24.73
CA TYR A 99 8.72 -39.57 -26.18
C TYR A 99 9.84 -40.38 -26.86
N ASN A 100 11.09 -40.17 -26.47
CA ASN A 100 12.22 -40.94 -26.99
C ASN A 100 12.09 -42.44 -26.67
N ALA A 101 11.61 -42.79 -25.47
CA ALA A 101 11.35 -44.18 -25.09
C ALA A 101 10.22 -44.80 -25.93
N ALA A 102 9.13 -44.07 -26.16
CA ALA A 102 8.02 -44.50 -27.01
C ALA A 102 8.45 -44.71 -28.46
N ALA A 103 9.27 -43.81 -29.02
CA ALA A 103 9.84 -43.95 -30.36
C ALA A 103 10.66 -45.24 -30.50
N ARG A 104 11.51 -45.54 -29.51
CA ARG A 104 12.26 -46.81 -29.48
C ARG A 104 11.34 -48.03 -29.39
N ALA A 105 10.28 -47.96 -28.59
CA ALA A 105 9.30 -49.04 -28.49
C ALA A 105 8.61 -49.31 -29.84
N ILE A 106 8.26 -48.26 -30.59
CA ILE A 106 7.72 -48.37 -31.95
C ILE A 106 8.73 -49.02 -32.89
N THR A 107 10.01 -48.62 -32.85
CA THR A 107 11.06 -49.26 -33.66
C THR A 107 11.23 -50.73 -33.31
N THR A 108 11.14 -51.10 -32.03
CA THR A 108 11.22 -52.52 -31.64
C THR A 108 10.01 -53.32 -32.11
N LEU A 109 8.81 -52.73 -32.08
CA LEU A 109 7.60 -53.35 -32.61
C LEU A 109 7.71 -53.53 -34.13
N ASP A 110 8.23 -52.56 -34.85
CA ASP A 110 8.46 -52.64 -36.30
C ASP A 110 9.41 -53.79 -36.64
N ALA A 111 10.51 -53.95 -35.87
CA ALA A 111 11.43 -55.08 -36.04
C ALA A 111 10.76 -56.45 -35.75
N ILE A 112 9.87 -56.52 -34.76
CA ILE A 112 9.10 -57.74 -34.47
C ILE A 112 8.12 -58.06 -35.60
N LEU A 113 7.42 -57.04 -36.13
CA LEU A 113 6.51 -57.18 -37.26
C LEU A 113 7.24 -57.63 -38.53
N ASP A 114 8.41 -57.05 -38.83
CA ASP A 114 9.25 -57.47 -39.95
C ASP A 114 9.69 -58.94 -39.80
N THR A 115 10.13 -59.33 -38.61
CA THR A 115 10.56 -60.71 -38.34
C THR A 115 9.40 -61.70 -38.46
N THR A 116 8.23 -61.36 -37.92
CA THR A 116 7.06 -62.26 -37.96
C THR A 116 6.47 -62.39 -39.36
N ILE A 117 6.38 -61.31 -40.12
CA ILE A 117 5.80 -61.32 -41.46
C ILE A 117 6.80 -61.87 -42.48
N ASN A 118 8.02 -61.32 -42.51
CA ASN A 118 8.98 -61.61 -43.57
C ASN A 118 9.91 -62.78 -43.25
N ARG A 119 10.17 -63.13 -41.98
CA ARG A 119 11.12 -64.21 -41.64
C ARG A 119 10.45 -65.51 -41.19
N LEU A 120 9.23 -65.47 -40.65
CA LEU A 120 8.47 -66.69 -40.32
C LEU A 120 7.53 -67.15 -41.46
N GLY A 121 6.95 -66.22 -42.24
CA GLY A 121 6.02 -66.56 -43.33
C GLY A 121 6.65 -67.19 -44.59
N LEU A 122 7.98 -67.08 -44.76
CA LEU A 122 8.71 -67.59 -45.92
C LEU A 122 9.21 -69.04 -45.77
N VAL A 123 9.18 -69.63 -44.56
CA VAL A 123 9.72 -70.98 -44.27
C VAL A 123 8.68 -72.09 -44.51
N GLY A 124 7.44 -71.74 -44.89
CA GLY A 124 6.32 -72.67 -45.08
C GLY A 124 6.13 -73.24 -46.48
N ARG A 125 7.11 -73.17 -47.38
CA ARG A 125 7.09 -73.79 -48.72
C ARG A 125 8.47 -74.23 -49.17
#